data_AF-A0AAU4XL57-F1
#
_entry.id   AF-A0AAU4XL57-F1
#
_cell.length_a   1.000
_cell.length_b   1.000
_cell.length_c   1.000
_cell.angle_alpha   90.00
_cell.angle_beta   90.00
_cell.angle_gamma   90.00
#
_symmetry.space_group_name_H-M   'P 1'
#
loop_
_entity.id
_entity.type
_entity.pdbx_description
1 polymer ?
#
loop_
_entity_poly.entity_id
_entity_poly.type
_entity_poly.pdbx_seq_one_letter_code
_entity_poly.pdbx_strand_id
1 'polypeptide(L)'
;MVDLERARPHAVVFDIVRLACGPWVGRPDLRAAFFEGYGRELTDKVERSLRCLAALDAVSAISWGVPHHDPEIVARGRATLARLERGMPRERAVRHPHRPRRHR
;
A
#
# COMPACT_ATOMS: atom_id res chain seq x y z
N MET A 1 3.22 16.24 -8.62
CA MET A 1 3.94 14.95 -8.60
C MET A 1 5.39 15.24 -8.92
N VAL A 2 6.31 14.78 -8.08
CA VAL A 2 7.75 14.91 -8.31
C VAL A 2 8.40 13.56 -8.01
N ASP A 3 9.55 13.30 -8.62
CA ASP A 3 10.28 12.01 -8.60
C ASP A 3 9.60 10.86 -9.38
N LEU A 4 9.89 10.79 -10.69
CA LEU A 4 9.45 9.75 -11.63
C LEU A 4 10.59 8.77 -11.99
N GLU A 5 11.72 8.81 -11.30
CA GLU A 5 12.93 8.07 -11.69
C GLU A 5 12.73 6.55 -11.70
N ARG A 6 11.67 6.07 -11.03
CA ARG A 6 11.27 4.65 -10.95
C ARG A 6 9.97 4.33 -11.70
N ALA A 7 9.41 5.29 -12.43
CA ALA A 7 8.22 5.06 -13.24
C ALA A 7 8.53 4.10 -14.40
N ARG A 8 7.78 3.01 -14.48
CA ARG A 8 7.92 2.00 -15.52
C ARG A 8 6.59 1.29 -15.74
N PRO A 9 6.31 0.72 -16.93
CA PRO A 9 5.17 -0.16 -17.11
C PRO A 9 5.19 -1.27 -16.06
N HIS A 10 4.18 -1.30 -15.20
CA HIS A 10 4.04 -2.29 -14.14
C HIS A 10 2.58 -2.51 -13.80
N ALA A 11 2.32 -3.55 -13.00
CA ALA A 11 0.98 -3.76 -12.46
C ALA A 11 0.57 -2.55 -11.60
N VAL A 12 -0.67 -2.06 -11.77
CA VAL A 12 -1.25 -0.92 -11.01
C VAL A 12 -1.11 -1.08 -9.49
N VAL A 13 -1.01 -2.31 -8.99
CA VAL A 13 -0.78 -2.60 -7.57
C VAL A 13 0.52 -2.00 -7.04
N PHE A 14 1.53 -1.78 -7.88
CA PHE A 14 2.81 -1.24 -7.45
C PHE A 14 2.71 0.20 -6.91
N ASP A 15 1.85 1.02 -7.53
CA ASP A 15 1.59 2.37 -7.04
C ASP A 15 0.90 2.33 -5.67
N ILE A 16 0.03 1.33 -5.46
CA ILE A 16 -0.65 1.09 -4.19
C ILE A 16 0.33 0.60 -3.11
N VAL A 17 1.36 -0.18 -3.48
CA VAL A 17 2.39 -0.65 -2.52
C VAL A 17 3.09 0.53 -1.86
N ARG A 18 3.48 1.55 -2.63
CA ARG A 18 4.16 2.74 -2.07
C ARG A 18 3.27 3.47 -1.05
N LEU A 19 1.98 3.61 -1.36
CA LEU A 19 1.02 4.24 -0.45
C LEU A 19 0.82 3.38 0.82
N ALA A 20 0.62 2.08 0.65
CA ALA A 20 0.38 1.13 1.73
C ALA A 20 1.57 0.98 2.68
N CYS A 21 2.81 1.02 2.16
CA CYS A 21 4.05 0.88 2.92
C CYS A 21 4.65 2.19 3.43
N GLY A 22 4.03 3.34 3.13
CA GLY A 22 4.45 4.65 3.60
C GLY A 22 3.29 5.46 4.16
N PRO A 23 2.71 6.41 3.41
CA PRO A 23 1.72 7.36 3.92
C PRO A 23 0.49 6.76 4.64
N TRP A 24 0.08 5.54 4.30
CA TRP A 24 -1.08 4.89 4.94
C TRP A 24 -0.71 4.08 6.19
N VAL A 25 0.57 3.97 6.54
CA VAL A 25 0.98 3.29 7.77
C VAL A 25 0.37 4.02 8.97
N GLY A 26 -0.47 3.31 9.73
CA GLY A 26 -1.19 3.90 10.88
C GLY A 26 -2.35 4.84 10.49
N ARG A 27 -2.69 4.94 9.20
CA ARG A 27 -3.71 5.84 8.65
C ARG A 27 -4.68 5.09 7.73
N PRO A 28 -5.51 4.19 8.28
CA PRO A 28 -6.48 3.43 7.49
C PRO A 28 -7.55 4.31 6.81
N ASP A 29 -7.81 5.48 7.38
CA ASP A 29 -8.68 6.51 6.81
C ASP A 29 -8.19 6.98 5.43
N LEU A 30 -6.88 7.11 5.22
CA LEU A 30 -6.31 7.52 3.93
C LEU A 30 -6.49 6.44 2.85
N ARG A 31 -6.39 5.16 3.24
CA ARG A 31 -6.68 4.03 2.35
C ARG A 31 -8.15 4.03 1.94
N ALA A 32 -9.05 4.23 2.90
CA ALA A 32 -10.50 4.28 2.64
C ALA A 32 -10.86 5.45 1.71
N ALA A 33 -10.41 6.67 2.03
CA ALA A 33 -10.66 7.85 1.22
C ALA A 33 -10.10 7.72 -0.21
N PHE A 34 -8.92 7.08 -0.36
CA PHE A 34 -8.36 6.80 -1.68
C PHE A 34 -9.28 5.91 -2.51
N PHE A 35 -9.75 4.78 -1.97
CA PHE A 35 -10.62 3.87 -2.74
C PHE A 35 -12.03 4.41 -2.97
N GLU A 36 -12.55 5.23 -2.05
CA GLU A 36 -13.79 5.98 -2.26
C GLU A 36 -13.67 6.92 -3.47
N GLY A 37 -12.59 7.72 -3.53
CA GLY A 37 -12.32 8.60 -4.66
C GLY A 37 -11.96 7.87 -5.96
N TYR A 38 -11.29 6.71 -5.85
CA TYR A 38 -10.88 5.89 -6.99
C TYR A 38 -12.06 5.13 -7.63
N GLY A 39 -13.18 4.96 -6.91
CA GLY A 39 -14.42 4.38 -7.45
C GLY A 39 -14.42 2.86 -7.60
N ARG A 40 -13.41 2.16 -7.06
CA ARG A 40 -13.41 0.68 -6.96
C ARG A 40 -12.73 0.21 -5.68
N GLU A 41 -13.30 -0.82 -5.07
CA GLU A 41 -12.66 -1.52 -3.95
C GLU A 41 -11.58 -2.49 -4.44
N LEU A 42 -10.66 -2.85 -3.54
CA LEU A 42 -9.69 -3.91 -3.79
C LEU A 42 -10.39 -5.26 -3.80
N THR A 43 -10.24 -6.01 -4.90
CA THR A 43 -10.66 -7.41 -4.91
C THR A 43 -9.67 -8.25 -4.09
N ASP A 44 -10.09 -9.42 -3.62
CA ASP A 44 -9.24 -10.34 -2.87
C ASP A 44 -7.92 -10.67 -3.59
N LYS A 45 -7.97 -10.74 -4.93
CA LYS A 45 -6.78 -10.95 -5.76
C LYS A 45 -5.80 -9.78 -5.64
N VAL A 46 -6.31 -8.54 -5.68
CA VAL A 46 -5.48 -7.34 -5.55
C VAL A 46 -4.90 -7.23 -4.14
N GLU A 47 -5.68 -7.54 -3.13
CA GLU A 47 -5.25 -7.56 -1.72
C GLU A 47 -4.13 -8.60 -1.47
N ARG A 48 -4.20 -9.76 -2.13
CA ARG A 48 -3.15 -10.78 -2.04
C ARG A 48 -1.87 -10.36 -2.79
N SER A 49 -2.01 -9.81 -3.99
CA SER A 49 -0.89 -9.26 -4.75
C SER A 49 -0.21 -8.12 -4.00
N LEU A 50 -0.96 -7.26 -3.32
CA LEU A 50 -0.44 -6.16 -2.51
C LEU A 50 0.50 -6.67 -1.41
N ARG A 51 0.15 -7.76 -0.72
CA ARG A 51 1.04 -8.37 0.30
C ARG A 51 2.35 -8.88 -0.31
N CYS A 52 2.27 -9.61 -1.42
CA CYS A 52 3.46 -10.16 -2.08
C CYS A 52 4.37 -9.05 -2.61
N LEU A 53 3.79 -8.03 -3.23
CA LEU A 53 4.55 -6.91 -3.79
C LEU A 53 5.10 -5.98 -2.70
N ALA A 54 4.42 -5.83 -1.56
CA ALA A 54 4.94 -5.12 -0.39
C ALA A 54 6.16 -5.84 0.21
N ALA A 55 6.15 -7.18 0.26
CA ALA A 55 7.31 -7.95 0.68
C ALA A 55 8.49 -7.75 -0.28
N LEU A 56 8.22 -7.78 -1.60
CA LEU A 56 9.25 -7.55 -2.62
C LEU A 56 9.82 -6.13 -2.56
N ASP A 57 8.98 -5.11 -2.38
CA ASP A 57 9.45 -3.71 -2.21
C ASP A 57 10.32 -3.57 -0.96
N ALA A 58 9.93 -4.21 0.16
CA ALA A 58 10.68 -4.18 1.41
C ALA A 58 12.06 -4.83 1.29
N VAL A 59 12.13 -6.02 0.67
CA VAL A 59 13.41 -6.70 0.41
C VAL A 59 14.28 -5.88 -0.56
N SER A 60 13.66 -5.30 -1.59
CA SER A 60 14.36 -4.43 -2.54
C SER A 60 14.92 -3.18 -1.87
N ALA A 61 14.17 -2.57 -0.95
CA ALA A 61 14.61 -1.43 -0.14
C ALA A 61 15.82 -1.81 0.72
N ILE A 62 15.77 -2.94 1.43
CA ILE A 62 16.89 -3.40 2.28
C ILE A 62 18.12 -3.71 1.42
N SER A 63 17.95 -4.44 0.32
CA SER A 63 19.04 -4.82 -0.59
C SER A 63 19.72 -3.61 -1.23
N TRP A 64 18.99 -2.52 -1.44
CA TRP A 64 19.56 -1.28 -1.94
C TRP A 64 20.17 -0.43 -0.81
N GLY A 65 19.46 -0.26 0.30
CA GLY A 65 19.87 0.65 1.38
C GLY A 65 21.11 0.19 2.16
N VAL A 66 21.33 -1.13 2.30
CA VAL A 66 22.51 -1.65 3.02
C VAL A 66 23.82 -1.27 2.31
N PRO A 67 24.03 -1.55 1.01
CA PRO A 67 25.22 -1.09 0.29
C PRO A 67 25.39 0.42 0.19
N HIS A 68 24.29 1.19 0.21
CA HIS A 68 24.31 2.65 0.06
C HIS A 68 24.37 3.41 1.41
N HIS A 69 24.52 2.69 2.53
CA HIS A 69 24.53 3.28 3.87
C HIS A 69 23.32 4.19 4.16
N ASP A 70 22.14 3.81 3.66
CA ASP A 70 20.89 4.53 3.88
C ASP A 70 20.06 3.84 4.98
N PRO A 71 20.21 4.24 6.25
CA PRO A 71 19.51 3.60 7.36
C PRO A 71 18.00 3.83 7.31
N GLU A 72 17.52 4.91 6.71
CA GLU A 72 16.09 5.22 6.63
C GLU A 72 15.38 4.25 5.69
N ILE A 73 15.96 3.98 4.52
CA ILE A 73 15.42 3.00 3.57
C ILE A 73 15.46 1.59 4.15
N VAL A 74 16.54 1.22 4.86
CA VAL A 74 16.63 -0.08 5.54
C VAL A 74 15.59 -0.20 6.65
N ALA A 75 15.42 0.83 7.47
CA ALA A 75 14.43 0.85 8.56
C ALA A 75 13.00 0.72 8.00
N ARG A 76 12.67 1.44 6.93
CA ARG A 76 11.37 1.34 6.23
C ARG A 76 11.10 -0.08 5.72
N GLY A 77 12.10 -0.71 5.09
CA GLY A 77 11.98 -2.09 4.61
C GLY A 77 11.73 -3.08 5.76
N ARG A 78 12.51 -2.98 6.85
CA ARG A 78 12.34 -3.84 8.03
C ARG A 78 10.98 -3.64 8.71
N ALA A 79 10.53 -2.40 8.87
CA ALA A 79 9.22 -2.08 9.43
C ALA A 79 8.08 -2.68 8.59
N THR A 80 8.21 -2.67 7.26
CA THR A 80 7.25 -3.27 6.34
C THR A 80 7.17 -4.79 6.50
N LEU A 81 8.30 -5.48 6.57
CA LEU A 81 8.34 -6.94 6.80
C LEU A 81 7.73 -7.31 8.15
N ALA A 82 8.11 -6.62 9.23
CA ALA A 82 7.57 -6.88 10.56
C ALA A 82 6.04 -6.69 10.62
N ARG A 83 5.49 -5.75 9.84
CA ARG A 83 4.04 -5.56 9.73
C ARG A 83 3.36 -6.67 8.93
N LEU A 84 4.03 -7.19 7.90
CA LEU A 84 3.51 -8.33 7.12
C LEU A 84 3.49 -9.62 7.94
N GLU A 85 4.51 -9.86 8.76
CA GLU A 85 4.60 -11.01 9.68
C GLU A 85 3.49 -11.00 10.73
N ARG A 86 3.17 -9.83 11.29
CA ARG A 86 2.03 -9.65 12.20
C ARG A 86 0.66 -9.79 11.52
N GLY A 87 0.65 -9.96 10.20
CA GLY A 87 -0.55 -9.91 9.37
C GLY A 87 -0.92 -8.47 9.05
N MET A 88 -0.79 -8.08 7.78
CA MET A 88 -1.38 -6.83 7.31
C MET A 88 -2.89 -6.90 7.55
N PRO A 89 -3.48 -5.95 8.31
CA PRO A 89 -4.89 -6.00 8.66
C PRO A 89 -5.73 -6.28 7.42
N ARG A 90 -6.43 -7.42 7.40
CA ARG A 90 -7.59 -7.56 6.53
C ARG A 90 -8.66 -6.68 7.17
N GLU A 91 -8.70 -5.42 6.79
CA GLU A 91 -9.85 -4.61 7.18
C GLU A 91 -11.05 -5.22 6.47
N ARG A 92 -11.84 -5.98 7.25
CA ARG A 92 -13.16 -6.46 6.84
C ARG A 92 -13.86 -5.25 6.25
N ALA A 93 -14.35 -5.39 5.03
CA ALA A 93 -15.16 -4.38 4.37
C ALA A 93 -16.17 -3.84 5.40
N VAL A 94 -15.98 -2.59 5.82
CA VAL A 94 -16.99 -1.89 6.60
C VAL A 94 -18.15 -1.76 5.62
N ARG A 95 -19.17 -2.61 5.79
CA ARG A 95 -20.45 -2.43 5.10
C ARG A 95 -20.97 -1.05 5.47
N HIS A 96 -20.73 -0.06 4.63
CA HIS A 96 -21.39 1.22 4.75
C HIS A 96 -22.86 1.00 4.37
N PRO A 97 -23.84 1.39 5.22
CA PRO A 97 -25.23 1.33 4.83
C PRO A 97 -25.44 2.24 3.62
N HIS A 98 -26.02 1.64 2.58
CA HIS A 98 -26.34 2.27 1.31
C HIS A 98 -27.09 3.58 1.55
N ARG A 99 -26.46 4.73 1.26
CA ARG A 99 -27.14 6.03 1.31
C ARG A 99 -28.01 6.14 0.05
N PRO A 100 -29.34 6.25 0.15
CA PRO A 100 -30.17 6.36 -1.04
C PRO A 100 -29.90 7.71 -1.71
N ARG A 101 -29.68 7.68 -3.03
CA ARG A 101 -29.64 8.88 -3.87
C ARG A 101 -30.97 9.61 -3.70
N ARG A 102 -30.95 10.79 -3.09
CA ARG A 102 -32.06 11.73 -3.18
C ARG A 102 -32.06 12.29 -4.59
N HIS A 103 -33.02 11.86 -5.40
CA HIS A 103 -33.43 12.61 -6.58
C HIS A 103 -34.09 13.91 -6.13
N ARG A 104 -33.58 15.03 -6.64
CA ARG A 104 -34.31 16.27 -6.87
C ARG A 104 -33.84 16.84 -8.20
#